data_AF-A0A8A3PEU5-F1
#
_entry.id   AF-A0A8A3PEU5-F1
#
_cell.length_a   1.000
_cell.length_b   1.000
_cell.length_c   1.000
_cell.angle_alpha   90.00
_cell.angle_beta   90.00
_cell.angle_gamma   90.00
#
_symmetry.space_group_name_H-M   'P 1'
#
loop_
_entity.id
_entity.type
_entity.pdbx_description
1 polymer ?
#
loop_
_entity_poly.entity_id
_entity_poly.type
_entity_poly.pdbx_seq_one_letter_code
_entity_poly.pdbx_strand_id
1 'polypeptide(L)'
;MLRRGNSTRGSGSGEKKGPLKHLNRALSIRSSAKPSSKDASSSKHFTLSSLRGMNQPDLSKKLYKLIKTENNLITAYETAGKERVSIATQLSEWGESTEDDGISDISDKVGVLLSEMGDQEEYYAHSLDDSRGILKAIRNTEKGVQPCRDHKQKLEDQIAKLKAKEPESATLVTLEQELVRAEAEYLVAEAQLTNITRKKIKEAYAAEFAATIERAEKQIILARHGRRLLNLLDDTPIVPGNTRPAFEHAEQARQILNDAEDDLRDWQLDLEDVHSKIDLHSGAVRQEGAPHQQGQNFEGSVVGTERSYRHDGLQQSDVGESRISSGQQVPGSYAPSVTGTSVTTGQKDSTYAPSDVGTTQVGQSNAI
;
A
#
# COMPACT_ATOMS: atom_id res chain seq x y z
N MET A 1 -21.31 61.35 0.19
CA MET A 1 -22.01 61.32 1.50
C MET A 1 -20.93 61.08 2.57
N LEU A 2 -20.73 61.94 3.58
CA LEU A 2 -21.53 62.13 4.81
C LEU A 2 -21.49 60.88 5.72
N ARG A 3 -21.13 60.93 7.02
CA ARG A 3 -20.60 62.03 7.87
C ARG A 3 -19.93 61.50 9.17
N ARG A 4 -19.47 62.41 10.04
CA ARG A 4 -18.97 62.30 11.45
C ARG A 4 -19.78 61.34 12.37
N GLY A 5 -19.29 60.90 13.55
CA GLY A 5 -18.27 61.54 14.41
C GLY A 5 -17.69 60.71 15.60
N ASN A 6 -17.32 61.41 16.69
CA ASN A 6 -16.29 61.02 17.69
C ASN A 6 -16.63 61.52 19.14
N SER A 7 -15.74 61.29 20.13
CA SER A 7 -15.69 61.75 21.55
C SER A 7 -16.51 60.94 22.58
N THR A 8 -16.14 60.81 23.88
CA THR A 8 -14.98 61.26 24.74
C THR A 8 -14.70 60.17 25.80
N ARG A 9 -13.52 59.93 26.44
CA ARG A 9 -12.18 60.58 26.61
C ARG A 9 -11.92 61.34 27.95
N GLY A 10 -11.28 60.67 28.92
CA GLY A 10 -10.53 61.21 30.08
C GLY A 10 -9.50 60.15 30.57
N SER A 11 -8.23 60.41 30.97
CA SER A 11 -7.57 61.44 31.82
C SER A 11 -7.64 61.10 33.32
N GLY A 12 -6.56 61.01 34.13
CA GLY A 12 -5.09 61.21 33.95
C GLY A 12 -4.35 60.78 35.27
N SER A 13 -3.08 61.08 35.61
CA SER A 13 -1.89 61.61 34.89
C SER A 13 -0.67 61.76 35.86
N GLY A 14 0.54 61.29 35.50
CA GLY A 14 1.82 61.45 36.26
C GLY A 14 2.68 60.17 36.22
N GLU A 15 3.99 60.09 35.91
CA GLU A 15 5.22 60.88 36.22
C GLU A 15 5.78 60.66 37.64
N LYS A 16 7.10 60.51 37.91
CA LYS A 16 8.34 60.51 37.07
C LYS A 16 9.56 59.92 37.84
N LYS A 17 10.59 59.43 37.10
CA LYS A 17 12.05 59.35 37.43
C LYS A 17 12.58 58.61 38.70
N GLY A 18 13.71 57.90 38.52
CA GLY A 18 14.88 58.02 39.42
C GLY A 18 15.50 56.72 39.99
N PRO A 19 16.84 56.51 39.90
CA PRO A 19 17.51 55.30 40.43
C PRO A 19 18.47 55.56 41.61
N LEU A 20 18.84 54.50 42.38
CA LEU A 20 20.22 54.06 42.72
C LEU A 20 20.34 53.15 43.98
N LYS A 21 21.32 52.22 43.92
CA LYS A 21 22.20 51.69 45.01
C LYS A 21 21.65 50.84 46.21
N HIS A 22 21.95 49.54 46.11
CA HIS A 22 22.93 48.78 46.95
C HIS A 22 22.66 48.39 48.43
N LEU A 23 23.28 47.25 48.82
CA LEU A 23 23.59 46.72 50.18
C LEU A 23 22.56 45.85 50.95
N ASN A 24 22.73 44.54 50.81
CA ASN A 24 22.98 43.55 51.88
C ASN A 24 22.39 43.77 53.30
N ARG A 25 21.55 42.82 53.75
CA ARG A 25 21.68 42.25 55.11
C ARG A 25 21.24 40.79 55.15
N ALA A 26 21.97 39.96 55.88
CA ALA A 26 21.69 38.52 56.01
C ALA A 26 20.73 38.22 57.18
N LEU A 27 19.93 37.16 57.02
CA LEU A 27 19.35 36.39 58.12
C LEU A 27 19.66 34.92 57.90
N SER A 28 20.16 34.26 58.95
CA SER A 28 20.48 32.83 58.96
C SER A 28 19.41 32.10 59.78
N ILE A 29 19.02 30.88 59.36
CA ILE A 29 18.54 29.81 60.26
C ILE A 29 18.50 28.45 59.52
N ARG A 30 19.19 27.46 60.11
CA ARG A 30 18.98 25.99 60.11
C ARG A 30 18.73 25.23 58.78
N SER A 31 19.83 24.65 58.27
CA SER A 31 20.03 23.19 58.07
C SER A 31 18.82 22.25 57.92
N SER A 32 18.75 21.49 56.81
CA SER A 32 19.24 20.08 56.73
C SER A 32 18.88 19.39 55.38
N ALA A 33 19.53 18.24 55.13
CA ALA A 33 19.28 17.27 54.05
C ALA A 33 19.58 17.67 52.57
N LYS A 34 19.87 16.63 51.78
CA LYS A 34 20.15 16.53 50.33
C LYS A 34 19.29 15.35 49.80
N PRO A 35 19.17 15.07 48.47
CA PRO A 35 19.88 15.66 47.33
C PRO A 35 18.98 16.21 46.20
N SER A 36 19.63 16.80 45.19
CA SER A 36 19.03 17.33 43.96
C SER A 36 18.53 16.24 43.00
N SER A 37 17.32 16.39 42.46
CA SER A 37 17.01 15.93 41.11
C SER A 37 17.84 16.73 40.07
N LYS A 38 18.19 16.10 38.96
CA LYS A 38 18.85 16.73 37.80
C LYS A 38 18.03 16.51 36.54
N ASP A 39 18.19 17.41 35.59
CA ASP A 39 17.43 17.45 34.34
C ASP A 39 17.61 16.17 33.51
N ALA A 40 16.49 15.53 33.17
CA ALA A 40 16.44 14.45 32.18
C ALA A 40 16.25 15.06 30.79
N SER A 41 17.34 15.51 30.17
CA SER A 41 17.31 15.97 28.77
C SER A 41 16.97 14.79 27.83
N SER A 42 16.12 15.05 26.84
CA SER A 42 15.58 14.01 25.96
C SER A 42 16.63 13.51 24.96
N SER A 43 17.35 12.45 25.35
CA SER A 43 18.30 11.73 24.50
C SER A 43 17.59 11.14 23.27
N LYS A 44 17.71 11.84 22.14
CA LYS A 44 17.17 11.38 20.85
C LYS A 44 18.01 10.20 20.35
N HIS A 45 17.48 9.00 20.52
CA HIS A 45 18.11 7.76 20.09
C HIS A 45 18.30 7.73 18.56
N PHE A 46 19.54 7.94 18.10
CA PHE A 46 19.92 7.83 16.69
C PHE A 46 19.94 6.35 16.27
N THR A 47 18.86 5.88 15.65
CA THR A 47 18.79 4.50 15.14
C THR A 47 19.77 4.29 13.99
N LEU A 48 20.61 3.25 14.11
CA LEU A 48 21.66 2.91 13.13
C LEU A 48 21.11 2.63 11.72
N SER A 49 19.82 2.30 11.62
CA SER A 49 19.04 2.20 10.37
C SER A 49 19.10 3.45 9.48
N SER A 50 19.46 4.61 10.03
CA SER A 50 19.69 5.84 9.26
C SER A 50 21.01 5.79 8.44
N LEU A 51 22.08 5.25 9.02
CA LEU A 51 23.42 5.25 8.40
C LEU A 51 23.52 4.31 7.19
N ARG A 52 22.74 3.22 7.16
CA ARG A 52 22.68 2.29 6.00
C ARG A 52 22.12 2.97 4.72
N GLY A 53 21.46 4.12 4.85
CA GLY A 53 21.04 4.95 3.70
C GLY A 53 22.11 5.92 3.18
N MET A 54 23.14 6.24 3.96
CA MET A 54 24.15 7.24 3.60
C MET A 54 25.07 6.77 2.47
N ASN A 55 25.45 5.49 2.53
CA ASN A 55 26.40 4.85 1.61
C ASN A 55 25.72 4.22 0.36
N GLN A 56 24.50 4.65 0.01
CA GLN A 56 23.97 4.39 -1.33
C GLN A 56 24.62 5.35 -2.34
N PRO A 57 24.78 4.95 -3.62
CA PRO A 57 25.12 5.87 -4.69
C PRO A 57 23.98 6.89 -4.93
N ASP A 58 24.30 8.12 -5.34
CA ASP A 58 23.35 9.24 -5.29
C ASP A 58 22.09 9.08 -6.16
N LEU A 59 22.14 8.27 -7.22
CA LEU A 59 20.97 7.95 -8.03
C LEU A 59 19.92 7.19 -7.19
N SER A 60 20.30 6.05 -6.60
CA SER A 60 19.37 5.15 -5.91
C SER A 60 18.86 5.71 -4.58
N LYS A 61 19.49 6.76 -4.01
CA LYS A 61 19.00 7.43 -2.79
C LYS A 61 17.55 7.93 -2.92
N LYS A 62 17.17 8.43 -4.11
CA LYS A 62 15.82 8.98 -4.34
C LYS A 62 14.77 7.87 -4.36
N LEU A 63 14.98 6.84 -5.17
CA LEU A 63 14.07 5.70 -5.28
C LEU A 63 14.05 4.84 -3.99
N TYR A 64 15.19 4.71 -3.29
CA TYR A 64 15.23 4.10 -1.96
C TYR A 64 14.35 4.86 -0.94
N LYS A 65 14.32 6.21 -0.99
CA LYS A 65 13.43 7.00 -0.13
C LYS A 65 11.96 6.74 -0.48
N LEU A 66 11.60 6.67 -1.76
CA LEU A 66 10.25 6.36 -2.22
C LEU A 66 9.80 4.97 -1.71
N ILE A 67 10.59 3.92 -1.98
CA ILE A 67 10.38 2.54 -1.50
C ILE A 67 10.31 2.43 0.04
N LYS A 68 10.91 3.38 0.77
CA LYS A 68 10.77 3.45 2.23
C LYS A 68 9.46 4.11 2.66
N THR A 69 9.01 5.16 1.97
CA THR A 69 7.70 5.79 2.23
C THR A 69 6.55 4.82 1.94
N GLU A 70 6.62 4.06 0.84
CA GLU A 70 5.63 3.03 0.49
C GLU A 70 5.51 1.95 1.57
N ASN A 71 6.62 1.56 2.21
CA ASN A 71 6.56 0.62 3.36
C ASN A 71 5.74 1.19 4.53
N ASN A 72 5.84 2.49 4.78
CA ASN A 72 5.08 3.14 5.85
C ASN A 72 3.58 3.21 5.49
N LEU A 73 3.27 3.35 4.19
CA LEU A 73 1.89 3.36 3.68
C LEU A 73 1.25 1.97 3.77
N ILE A 74 1.98 0.92 3.35
CA ILE A 74 1.58 -0.49 3.52
C ILE A 74 1.24 -0.77 4.99
N THR A 75 2.14 -0.45 5.92
CA THR A 75 1.89 -0.67 7.36
C THR A 75 0.78 0.22 7.94
N ALA A 76 0.49 1.38 7.34
CA ALA A 76 -0.67 2.17 7.71
C ALA A 76 -1.99 1.48 7.28
N TYR A 77 -2.03 0.83 6.11
CA TYR A 77 -3.19 0.02 5.68
C TYR A 77 -3.31 -1.29 6.49
N GLU A 78 -2.20 -2.00 6.75
CA GLU A 78 -2.16 -3.18 7.64
C GLU A 78 -2.74 -2.88 9.03
N THR A 79 -2.49 -1.65 9.53
CA THR A 79 -3.00 -1.16 10.82
C THR A 79 -4.46 -0.71 10.70
N ALA A 80 -4.83 0.00 9.62
CA ALA A 80 -6.21 0.44 9.39
C ALA A 80 -7.19 -0.74 9.27
N GLY A 81 -6.80 -1.84 8.63
CA GLY A 81 -7.60 -3.07 8.59
C GLY A 81 -7.80 -3.68 9.97
N LYS A 82 -6.72 -3.79 10.77
CA LYS A 82 -6.76 -4.36 12.12
C LYS A 82 -7.58 -3.51 13.10
N GLU A 83 -7.45 -2.19 13.03
CA GLU A 83 -8.31 -1.26 13.80
C GLU A 83 -9.76 -1.29 13.32
N ARG A 84 -10.02 -1.49 12.02
CA ARG A 84 -11.38 -1.65 11.47
C ARG A 84 -12.06 -2.91 12.03
N VAL A 85 -11.38 -4.06 12.06
CA VAL A 85 -11.89 -5.30 12.67
C VAL A 85 -12.08 -5.12 14.19
N SER A 86 -11.16 -4.43 14.86
CA SER A 86 -11.29 -4.09 16.29
C SER A 86 -12.55 -3.25 16.58
N ILE A 87 -12.85 -2.26 15.71
CA ILE A 87 -14.08 -1.45 15.77
C ILE A 87 -15.33 -2.29 15.48
N ALA A 88 -15.25 -3.26 14.57
CA ALA A 88 -16.36 -4.16 14.27
C ALA A 88 -16.79 -4.99 15.49
N THR A 89 -15.83 -5.64 16.17
CA THR A 89 -16.10 -6.40 17.41
C THR A 89 -16.70 -5.50 18.50
N GLN A 90 -16.09 -4.34 18.75
CA GLN A 90 -16.58 -3.37 19.74
C GLN A 90 -17.99 -2.84 19.43
N LEU A 91 -18.37 -2.75 18.15
CA LEU A 91 -19.71 -2.34 17.73
C LEU A 91 -20.76 -3.42 18.07
N SER A 92 -20.47 -4.70 17.80
CA SER A 92 -21.35 -5.82 18.18
C SER A 92 -21.49 -5.93 19.69
N GLU A 93 -20.38 -5.92 20.44
CA GLU A 93 -20.35 -5.97 21.91
C GLU A 93 -21.14 -4.82 22.54
N TRP A 94 -20.99 -3.59 22.01
CA TRP A 94 -21.76 -2.44 22.47
C TRP A 94 -23.26 -2.60 22.19
N GLY A 95 -23.63 -3.07 21.00
CA GLY A 95 -25.04 -3.23 20.61
C GLY A 95 -25.80 -4.24 21.47
N GLU A 96 -25.19 -5.40 21.77
CA GLU A 96 -25.75 -6.39 22.70
C GLU A 96 -26.00 -5.76 24.08
N SER A 97 -25.13 -4.87 24.54
CA SER A 97 -25.26 -4.19 25.83
C SER A 97 -26.37 -3.12 25.91
N THR A 98 -27.11 -2.85 24.82
CA THR A 98 -28.15 -1.81 24.79
C THR A 98 -29.54 -2.23 25.25
N GLU A 99 -29.79 -3.55 25.39
CA GLU A 99 -31.12 -4.13 25.65
C GLU A 99 -32.20 -3.76 24.59
N ASP A 100 -31.79 -3.33 23.39
CA ASP A 100 -32.65 -3.03 22.22
C ASP A 100 -32.35 -4.02 21.08
N ASP A 101 -33.28 -4.95 20.82
CA ASP A 101 -33.15 -6.03 19.82
C ASP A 101 -32.74 -5.50 18.43
N GLY A 102 -33.26 -4.33 18.05
CA GLY A 102 -33.02 -3.72 16.74
C GLY A 102 -31.64 -3.09 16.64
N ILE A 103 -31.17 -2.45 17.71
CA ILE A 103 -29.78 -1.98 17.78
C ILE A 103 -28.84 -3.19 17.76
N SER A 104 -29.10 -4.23 18.55
CA SER A 104 -28.24 -5.41 18.68
C SER A 104 -28.09 -6.19 17.37
N ASP A 105 -29.17 -6.48 16.63
CA ASP A 105 -29.05 -7.23 15.38
C ASP A 105 -28.36 -6.41 14.27
N ILE A 106 -28.68 -5.11 14.17
CA ILE A 106 -28.09 -4.22 13.16
C ILE A 106 -26.63 -3.88 13.45
N SER A 107 -26.24 -3.66 14.71
CA SER A 107 -24.84 -3.45 15.08
C SER A 107 -23.99 -4.67 14.72
N ASP A 108 -24.51 -5.88 14.93
CA ASP A 108 -23.83 -7.13 14.56
C ASP A 108 -23.66 -7.27 13.05
N LYS A 109 -24.71 -7.08 12.24
CA LYS A 109 -24.58 -7.16 10.77
C LYS A 109 -23.70 -6.05 10.20
N VAL A 110 -23.71 -4.84 10.78
CA VAL A 110 -22.76 -3.78 10.42
C VAL A 110 -21.33 -4.16 10.85
N GLY A 111 -21.16 -4.84 11.99
CA GLY A 111 -19.90 -5.44 12.42
C GLY A 111 -19.33 -6.38 11.36
N VAL A 112 -20.11 -7.34 10.85
CA VAL A 112 -19.67 -8.25 9.77
C VAL A 112 -19.15 -7.50 8.55
N LEU A 113 -19.91 -6.49 8.07
CA LEU A 113 -19.47 -5.68 6.92
C LEU A 113 -18.23 -4.83 7.22
N LEU A 114 -18.07 -4.34 8.45
CA LEU A 114 -16.87 -3.61 8.86
C LEU A 114 -15.64 -4.54 8.93
N SER A 115 -15.79 -5.77 9.42
CA SER A 115 -14.70 -6.76 9.42
C SER A 115 -14.22 -7.08 8.00
N GLU A 116 -15.14 -7.37 7.07
CA GLU A 116 -14.81 -7.57 5.66
C GLU A 116 -14.16 -6.33 5.03
N MET A 117 -14.63 -5.12 5.35
CA MET A 117 -13.94 -3.88 4.95
C MET A 117 -12.52 -3.76 5.54
N GLY A 118 -12.20 -4.45 6.63
CA GLY A 118 -10.87 -4.51 7.24
C GLY A 118 -9.95 -5.51 6.52
N ASP A 119 -10.47 -6.69 6.20
CA ASP A 119 -9.74 -7.73 5.47
C ASP A 119 -9.39 -7.27 4.04
N GLN A 120 -10.27 -6.52 3.38
CA GLN A 120 -9.99 -5.85 2.10
C GLN A 120 -8.85 -4.80 2.17
N GLU A 121 -8.54 -4.23 3.35
CA GLU A 121 -7.35 -3.37 3.52
C GLU A 121 -6.05 -4.21 3.66
N GLU A 122 -6.11 -5.42 4.21
CA GLU A 122 -4.94 -6.32 4.29
C GLU A 122 -4.61 -6.93 2.91
N TYR A 123 -5.62 -7.33 2.12
CA TYR A 123 -5.43 -7.71 0.71
C TYR A 123 -4.78 -6.58 -0.10
N TYR A 124 -5.29 -5.35 0.02
CA TYR A 124 -4.71 -4.19 -0.67
C TYR A 124 -3.28 -3.87 -0.19
N ALA A 125 -3.00 -3.98 1.12
CA ALA A 125 -1.67 -3.78 1.66
C ALA A 125 -0.65 -4.80 1.09
N HIS A 126 -1.07 -6.05 0.84
CA HIS A 126 -0.25 -7.03 0.14
C HIS A 126 0.02 -6.62 -1.32
N SER A 127 -1.02 -6.26 -2.09
CA SER A 127 -0.85 -5.80 -3.48
C SER A 127 0.06 -4.56 -3.61
N LEU A 128 0.08 -3.69 -2.60
CA LEU A 128 1.01 -2.57 -2.52
C LEU A 128 2.48 -3.00 -2.31
N ASP A 129 2.78 -4.08 -1.56
CA ASP A 129 4.18 -4.55 -1.47
C ASP A 129 4.66 -5.26 -2.75
N ASP A 130 3.74 -5.78 -3.57
CA ASP A 130 4.02 -6.32 -4.90
C ASP A 130 4.34 -5.19 -5.91
N SER A 131 3.54 -4.12 -5.99
CA SER A 131 3.88 -2.89 -6.75
C SER A 131 5.26 -2.37 -6.35
N ARG A 132 5.46 -2.20 -5.04
CA ARG A 132 6.73 -1.81 -4.44
C ARG A 132 7.84 -2.83 -4.72
N GLY A 133 7.52 -4.11 -4.88
CA GLY A 133 8.41 -5.19 -5.33
C GLY A 133 9.04 -4.90 -6.69
N ILE A 134 8.22 -4.43 -7.62
CA ILE A 134 8.62 -4.02 -8.97
C ILE A 134 9.53 -2.77 -8.90
N LEU A 135 9.25 -1.81 -7.99
CA LEU A 135 10.12 -0.65 -7.74
C LEU A 135 11.46 -1.03 -7.07
N LYS A 136 11.48 -2.02 -6.15
CA LYS A 136 12.72 -2.60 -5.59
C LYS A 136 13.65 -3.10 -6.71
N ALA A 137 13.11 -3.63 -7.82
CA ALA A 137 13.89 -4.09 -8.97
C ALA A 137 14.56 -2.93 -9.73
N ILE A 138 13.85 -1.82 -10.01
CA ILE A 138 14.43 -0.63 -10.67
C ILE A 138 15.64 -0.12 -9.88
N ARG A 139 15.49 0.04 -8.55
CA ARG A 139 16.56 0.47 -7.64
C ARG A 139 17.77 -0.48 -7.66
N ASN A 140 17.54 -1.78 -7.87
CA ASN A 140 18.62 -2.75 -7.99
C ASN A 140 19.39 -2.58 -9.32
N THR A 141 18.70 -2.31 -10.43
CA THR A 141 19.32 -1.95 -11.71
C THR A 141 20.09 -0.63 -11.62
N GLU A 142 19.50 0.42 -11.03
CA GLU A 142 20.19 1.70 -10.77
C GLU A 142 21.51 1.49 -10.03
N LYS A 143 21.50 0.68 -8.97
CA LYS A 143 22.70 0.33 -8.19
C LYS A 143 23.71 -0.49 -9.01
N GLY A 144 23.24 -1.41 -9.85
CA GLY A 144 24.09 -2.27 -10.68
C GLY A 144 24.88 -1.55 -11.77
N VAL A 145 24.43 -0.37 -12.20
CA VAL A 145 25.06 0.45 -13.25
C VAL A 145 26.16 1.38 -12.70
N GLN A 146 26.17 1.65 -11.40
CA GLN A 146 27.15 2.58 -10.82
C GLN A 146 28.61 2.14 -10.97
N PRO A 147 28.99 0.85 -10.85
CA PRO A 147 30.35 0.41 -11.14
C PRO A 147 30.85 0.79 -12.55
N CYS A 148 29.97 0.82 -13.56
CA CYS A 148 30.33 1.27 -14.91
C CYS A 148 30.60 2.78 -14.96
N ARG A 149 29.82 3.59 -14.23
CA ARG A 149 30.03 5.04 -14.08
C ARG A 149 31.34 5.34 -13.35
N ASP A 150 31.52 4.70 -12.19
CA ASP A 150 32.71 4.86 -11.35
C ASP A 150 33.98 4.41 -12.10
N HIS A 151 33.88 3.34 -12.91
CA HIS A 151 34.98 2.88 -13.75
C HIS A 151 35.34 3.88 -14.85
N LYS A 152 34.34 4.40 -15.59
CA LYS A 152 34.57 5.44 -16.60
C LYS A 152 35.24 6.68 -15.99
N GLN A 153 34.66 7.25 -14.93
CA GLN A 153 35.19 8.47 -14.29
C GLN A 153 36.64 8.26 -13.81
N LYS A 154 36.94 7.10 -13.23
CA LYS A 154 38.29 6.76 -12.77
C LYS A 154 39.31 6.70 -13.91
N LEU A 155 38.92 6.23 -15.11
CA LEU A 155 39.79 6.23 -16.28
C LEU A 155 39.99 7.65 -16.82
N GLU A 156 38.94 8.47 -16.89
CA GLU A 156 39.04 9.89 -17.25
C GLU A 156 39.99 10.66 -16.30
N ASP A 157 39.85 10.46 -14.99
CA ASP A 157 40.72 11.05 -13.96
C ASP A 157 42.18 10.60 -14.11
N GLN A 158 42.41 9.32 -14.41
CA GLN A 158 43.75 8.77 -14.65
C GLN A 158 44.40 9.34 -15.90
N ILE A 159 43.65 9.43 -17.01
CA ILE A 159 44.10 10.01 -18.27
C ILE A 159 44.43 11.50 -18.10
N ALA A 160 43.54 12.27 -17.47
CA ALA A 160 43.77 13.70 -17.21
C ALA A 160 45.03 13.92 -16.34
N LYS A 161 45.19 13.13 -15.28
CA LYS A 161 46.35 13.17 -14.38
C LYS A 161 47.66 12.74 -15.06
N LEU A 162 47.61 11.81 -16.00
CA LEU A 162 48.79 11.37 -16.77
C LEU A 162 49.17 12.41 -17.82
N LYS A 163 48.21 12.91 -18.61
CA LYS A 163 48.43 14.00 -19.60
C LYS A 163 49.04 15.25 -18.96
N ALA A 164 48.65 15.59 -17.74
CA ALA A 164 49.17 16.73 -16.99
C ALA A 164 50.60 16.53 -16.41
N LYS A 165 51.18 15.33 -16.51
CA LYS A 165 52.50 15.00 -15.95
C LYS A 165 53.50 14.51 -17.00
N GLU A 166 53.07 13.55 -17.82
CA GLU A 166 53.90 12.79 -18.74
C GLU A 166 53.13 12.64 -20.07
N PRO A 167 53.00 13.73 -20.86
CA PRO A 167 52.13 13.76 -22.04
C PRO A 167 52.55 12.79 -23.17
N GLU A 168 53.82 12.36 -23.19
CA GLU A 168 54.36 11.38 -24.15
C GLU A 168 54.45 9.95 -23.58
N SER A 169 53.84 9.68 -22.42
CA SER A 169 53.88 8.34 -21.80
C SER A 169 53.11 7.31 -22.64
N ALA A 170 53.76 6.23 -23.05
CA ALA A 170 53.14 5.16 -23.84
C ALA A 170 51.93 4.50 -23.15
N THR A 171 51.85 4.58 -21.80
CA THR A 171 50.70 4.09 -21.02
C THR A 171 49.43 4.93 -21.22
N LEU A 172 49.55 6.13 -21.80
CA LEU A 172 48.43 6.98 -22.14
C LEU A 172 47.55 6.34 -23.21
N VAL A 173 48.17 5.80 -24.28
CA VAL A 173 47.46 5.15 -25.39
C VAL A 173 46.68 3.93 -24.92
N THR A 174 47.23 3.16 -23.97
CA THR A 174 46.52 2.02 -23.38
C THR A 174 45.33 2.44 -22.52
N LEU A 175 45.46 3.52 -21.73
CA LEU A 175 44.34 4.04 -20.93
C LEU A 175 43.24 4.66 -21.81
N GLU A 176 43.59 5.35 -22.90
CA GLU A 176 42.61 5.90 -23.85
C GLU A 176 41.84 4.78 -24.57
N GLN A 177 42.51 3.68 -24.94
CA GLN A 177 41.86 2.50 -25.51
C GLN A 177 40.96 1.76 -24.49
N GLU A 178 41.34 1.75 -23.21
CA GLU A 178 40.52 1.23 -22.09
C GLU A 178 39.31 2.12 -21.81
N LEU A 179 39.46 3.45 -21.87
CA LEU A 179 38.35 4.40 -21.76
C LEU A 179 37.32 4.19 -22.87
N VAL A 180 37.71 4.09 -24.14
CA VAL A 180 36.79 3.83 -25.26
C VAL A 180 35.97 2.54 -25.03
N ARG A 181 36.57 1.51 -24.42
CA ARG A 181 35.86 0.30 -24.02
C ARG A 181 34.88 0.57 -22.87
N ALA A 182 35.33 1.24 -21.80
CA ALA A 182 34.50 1.57 -20.66
C ALA A 182 33.32 2.49 -21.03
N GLU A 183 33.48 3.38 -22.02
CA GLU A 183 32.38 4.18 -22.58
C GLU A 183 31.34 3.33 -23.30
N ALA A 184 31.75 2.33 -24.08
CA ALA A 184 30.81 1.40 -24.72
C ALA A 184 30.05 0.55 -23.69
N GLU A 185 30.74 0.03 -22.67
CA GLU A 185 30.12 -0.70 -21.56
C GLU A 185 29.14 0.19 -20.76
N TYR A 186 29.50 1.45 -20.49
CA TYR A 186 28.64 2.46 -19.86
C TYR A 186 27.39 2.79 -20.70
N LEU A 187 27.52 3.02 -22.00
CA LEU A 187 26.40 3.34 -22.89
C LEU A 187 25.38 2.19 -22.96
N VAL A 188 25.84 0.93 -22.98
CA VAL A 188 24.96 -0.24 -22.90
C VAL A 188 24.24 -0.30 -21.55
N ALA A 189 24.95 -0.04 -20.45
CA ALA A 189 24.39 -0.07 -19.10
C ALA A 189 23.30 1.02 -18.87
N GLU A 190 23.52 2.25 -19.34
CA GLU A 190 22.51 3.33 -19.27
C GLU A 190 21.29 3.06 -20.17
N ALA A 191 21.50 2.50 -21.36
CA ALA A 191 20.41 2.10 -22.25
C ALA A 191 19.55 0.98 -21.62
N GLN A 192 20.19 -0.03 -21.02
CA GLN A 192 19.51 -1.09 -20.26
C GLN A 192 18.73 -0.51 -19.07
N LEU A 193 19.34 0.37 -18.27
CA LEU A 193 18.68 1.05 -17.15
C LEU A 193 17.45 1.83 -17.59
N THR A 194 17.56 2.60 -18.69
CA THR A 194 16.46 3.41 -19.24
C THR A 194 15.30 2.53 -19.69
N ASN A 195 15.60 1.41 -20.36
CA ASN A 195 14.59 0.46 -20.84
C ASN A 195 13.92 -0.32 -19.69
N ILE A 196 14.70 -0.80 -18.71
CA ILE A 196 14.19 -1.51 -17.53
C ILE A 196 13.33 -0.57 -16.69
N THR A 197 13.80 0.64 -16.39
CA THR A 197 13.03 1.65 -15.66
C THR A 197 11.71 1.95 -16.35
N ARG A 198 11.71 2.16 -17.67
CA ARG A 198 10.48 2.41 -18.45
C ARG A 198 9.50 1.24 -18.43
N LYS A 199 9.97 -0.01 -18.51
CA LYS A 199 9.11 -1.20 -18.39
C LYS A 199 8.54 -1.31 -16.97
N LYS A 200 9.41 -1.26 -15.96
CA LYS A 200 9.06 -1.56 -14.57
C LYS A 200 8.24 -0.46 -13.89
N ILE A 201 8.40 0.82 -14.23
CA ILE A 201 7.53 1.88 -13.67
C ILE A 201 6.09 1.75 -14.17
N LYS A 202 5.90 1.34 -15.43
CA LYS A 202 4.59 1.02 -16.01
C LYS A 202 3.99 -0.24 -15.38
N GLU A 203 4.82 -1.25 -15.14
CA GLU A 203 4.42 -2.52 -14.51
C GLU A 203 3.98 -2.31 -13.04
N ALA A 204 4.71 -1.50 -12.27
CA ALA A 204 4.39 -1.18 -10.87
C ALA A 204 3.06 -0.43 -10.74
N TYR A 205 2.92 0.71 -11.42
CA TYR A 205 1.70 1.51 -11.29
C TYR A 205 0.48 0.89 -11.98
N ALA A 206 0.65 -0.02 -12.94
CA ALA A 206 -0.47 -0.83 -13.42
C ALA A 206 -1.03 -1.75 -12.30
N ALA A 207 -0.15 -2.44 -11.56
CA ALA A 207 -0.55 -3.27 -10.43
C ALA A 207 -1.16 -2.44 -9.27
N GLU A 208 -0.55 -1.29 -8.96
CA GLU A 208 -1.02 -0.38 -7.90
C GLU A 208 -2.42 0.19 -8.20
N PHE A 209 -2.65 0.66 -9.43
CA PHE A 209 -3.95 1.21 -9.82
C PHE A 209 -5.02 0.11 -9.97
N ALA A 210 -4.66 -1.08 -10.44
CA ALA A 210 -5.58 -2.23 -10.45
C ALA A 210 -6.07 -2.57 -9.03
N ALA A 211 -5.14 -2.72 -8.08
CA ALA A 211 -5.47 -2.98 -6.67
C ALA A 211 -6.24 -1.83 -6.01
N THR A 212 -5.97 -0.58 -6.42
CA THR A 212 -6.71 0.61 -5.93
C THR A 212 -8.16 0.59 -6.40
N ILE A 213 -8.41 0.19 -7.66
CA ILE A 213 -9.75 0.09 -8.25
C ILE A 213 -10.52 -1.06 -7.58
N GLU A 214 -9.93 -2.26 -7.49
CA GLU A 214 -10.51 -3.41 -6.80
C GLU A 214 -10.95 -3.07 -5.37
N ARG A 215 -10.05 -2.49 -4.57
CA ARG A 215 -10.35 -2.06 -3.20
C ARG A 215 -11.50 -1.05 -3.17
N ALA A 216 -11.49 -0.06 -4.08
CA ALA A 216 -12.52 0.98 -4.11
C ALA A 216 -13.91 0.41 -4.44
N GLU A 217 -14.00 -0.49 -5.42
CA GLU A 217 -15.27 -1.08 -5.86
C GLU A 217 -15.85 -2.05 -4.82
N LYS A 218 -15.02 -2.91 -4.22
CA LYS A 218 -15.45 -3.78 -3.11
C LYS A 218 -15.90 -2.98 -1.89
N GLN A 219 -15.19 -1.89 -1.53
CA GLN A 219 -15.63 -0.99 -0.46
C GLN A 219 -16.94 -0.24 -0.82
N ILE A 220 -17.21 0.03 -2.10
CA ILE A 220 -18.49 0.61 -2.55
C ILE A 220 -19.64 -0.40 -2.41
N ILE A 221 -19.42 -1.68 -2.71
CA ILE A 221 -20.42 -2.75 -2.50
C ILE A 221 -20.77 -2.85 -1.00
N LEU A 222 -19.76 -3.03 -0.15
CA LEU A 222 -19.92 -3.12 1.31
C LEU A 222 -20.62 -1.90 1.90
N ALA A 223 -20.21 -0.68 1.50
CA ALA A 223 -20.83 0.55 1.98
C ALA A 223 -22.29 0.75 1.49
N ARG A 224 -22.67 0.19 0.33
CA ARG A 224 -24.07 0.20 -0.14
C ARG A 224 -24.93 -0.73 0.71
N HIS A 225 -24.46 -1.94 1.00
CA HIS A 225 -25.20 -2.89 1.84
C HIS A 225 -25.26 -2.47 3.30
N GLY A 226 -24.20 -1.87 3.85
CA GLY A 226 -24.23 -1.24 5.17
C GLY A 226 -25.29 -0.13 5.27
N ARG A 227 -25.49 0.66 4.20
CA ARG A 227 -26.59 1.62 4.13
C ARG A 227 -27.97 0.98 3.94
N ARG A 228 -28.08 -0.26 3.43
CA ARG A 228 -29.35 -1.01 3.41
C ARG A 228 -29.73 -1.50 4.80
N LEU A 229 -28.77 -2.01 5.58
CA LEU A 229 -28.98 -2.43 6.98
C LEU A 229 -29.54 -1.28 7.84
N LEU A 230 -28.94 -0.09 7.74
CA LEU A 230 -29.37 1.08 8.52
C LEU A 230 -30.82 1.51 8.24
N ASN A 231 -31.38 1.19 7.06
CA ASN A 231 -32.79 1.50 6.73
C ASN A 231 -33.79 0.53 7.38
N LEU A 232 -33.33 -0.49 8.12
CA LEU A 232 -34.19 -1.44 8.85
C LEU A 232 -34.47 -0.99 10.30
N LEU A 233 -33.74 0.03 10.79
CA LEU A 233 -33.87 0.53 12.16
C LEU A 233 -34.84 1.71 12.21
N ASP A 234 -35.89 1.60 13.02
CA ASP A 234 -36.86 2.68 13.24
C ASP A 234 -36.29 3.77 14.17
N ASP A 235 -36.04 4.96 13.63
CA ASP A 235 -35.56 6.12 14.38
C ASP A 235 -36.70 6.93 15.06
N THR A 236 -37.96 6.49 14.93
CA THR A 236 -39.12 7.16 15.53
C THR A 236 -38.95 7.36 17.05
N PRO A 237 -39.04 8.61 17.55
CA PRO A 237 -38.93 8.90 18.98
C PRO A 237 -40.09 8.31 19.78
N ILE A 238 -39.76 7.56 20.83
CA ILE A 238 -40.75 6.94 21.72
C ILE A 238 -41.21 7.88 22.85
N VAL A 239 -42.51 7.80 23.20
CA VAL A 239 -43.08 8.52 24.34
C VAL A 239 -42.61 7.88 25.66
N PRO A 240 -42.13 8.65 26.65
CA PRO A 240 -41.69 8.10 27.94
C PRO A 240 -42.78 7.26 28.63
N GLY A 241 -42.46 6.01 28.95
CA GLY A 241 -43.39 5.03 29.54
C GLY A 241 -43.94 4.00 28.55
N ASN A 242 -43.77 4.21 27.24
CA ASN A 242 -44.06 3.19 26.23
C ASN A 242 -42.83 2.28 26.01
N THR A 243 -43.06 1.02 25.62
CA THR A 243 -42.03 0.09 25.12
C THR A 243 -41.89 0.21 23.61
N ARG A 244 -40.69 0.02 23.05
CA ARG A 244 -40.51 -0.11 21.59
C ARG A 244 -41.27 -1.34 21.05
N PRO A 245 -41.66 -1.35 19.76
CA PRO A 245 -42.01 -2.59 19.06
C PRO A 245 -40.83 -3.57 19.06
N ALA A 246 -41.12 -4.87 18.92
CA ALA A 246 -40.08 -5.88 18.68
C ALA A 246 -39.47 -5.71 17.27
N PHE A 247 -38.21 -6.12 17.11
CA PHE A 247 -37.51 -5.99 15.82
C PHE A 247 -37.87 -7.10 14.83
N GLU A 248 -38.68 -6.79 13.82
CA GLU A 248 -39.18 -7.77 12.84
C GLU A 248 -38.21 -8.02 11.66
N HIS A 249 -37.22 -7.16 11.43
CA HIS A 249 -36.41 -7.17 10.20
C HIS A 249 -35.18 -8.09 10.22
N ALA A 250 -34.97 -8.93 11.24
CA ALA A 250 -33.75 -9.73 11.39
C ALA A 250 -33.46 -10.71 10.20
N GLU A 251 -34.50 -11.24 9.56
CA GLU A 251 -34.32 -12.07 8.34
C GLU A 251 -33.92 -11.23 7.13
N GLN A 252 -34.45 -10.01 7.03
CA GLN A 252 -34.08 -9.05 5.99
C GLN A 252 -32.64 -8.53 6.19
N ALA A 253 -32.20 -8.37 7.44
CA ALA A 253 -30.82 -8.02 7.79
C ALA A 253 -29.83 -9.14 7.40
N ARG A 254 -30.18 -10.41 7.64
CA ARG A 254 -29.43 -11.57 7.14
C ARG A 254 -29.35 -11.59 5.62
N GLN A 255 -30.48 -11.40 4.91
CA GLN A 255 -30.46 -11.42 3.45
C GLN A 255 -29.60 -10.29 2.85
N ILE A 256 -29.51 -9.12 3.49
CA ILE A 256 -28.60 -8.04 3.04
C ILE A 256 -27.11 -8.45 3.15
N LEU A 257 -26.74 -9.33 4.07
CA LEU A 257 -25.39 -9.90 4.11
C LEU A 257 -25.19 -10.94 3.00
N ASN A 258 -26.17 -11.81 2.76
CA ASN A 258 -26.12 -12.77 1.64
C ASN A 258 -25.95 -12.04 0.29
N ASP A 259 -26.76 -10.98 0.07
CA ASP A 259 -26.65 -10.11 -1.12
C ASP A 259 -25.26 -9.46 -1.24
N ALA A 260 -24.59 -9.17 -0.11
CA ALA A 260 -23.25 -8.58 -0.09
C ALA A 260 -22.16 -9.63 -0.41
N GLU A 261 -22.31 -10.86 0.06
CA GLU A 261 -21.43 -11.98 -0.30
C GLU A 261 -21.57 -12.33 -1.79
N ASP A 262 -22.80 -12.42 -2.30
CA ASP A 262 -23.09 -12.65 -3.72
C ASP A 262 -22.50 -11.52 -4.60
N ASP A 263 -22.76 -10.24 -4.29
CA ASP A 263 -22.19 -9.09 -5.03
C ASP A 263 -20.65 -9.07 -5.01
N LEU A 264 -20.01 -9.45 -3.90
CA LEU A 264 -18.55 -9.49 -3.78
C LEU A 264 -17.92 -10.69 -4.51
N ARG A 265 -18.60 -11.84 -4.54
CA ARG A 265 -18.16 -13.04 -5.26
C ARG A 265 -18.32 -12.87 -6.78
N ASP A 266 -19.39 -12.23 -7.21
CA ASP A 266 -19.73 -12.06 -8.62
C ASP A 266 -19.06 -10.80 -9.24
N TRP A 267 -18.45 -9.93 -8.40
CA TRP A 267 -17.59 -8.83 -8.86
C TRP A 267 -16.39 -9.33 -9.68
N GLN A 268 -16.07 -8.59 -10.75
CA GLN A 268 -14.92 -8.86 -11.63
C GLN A 268 -14.20 -7.56 -11.99
N LEU A 269 -12.87 -7.64 -12.09
CA LEU A 269 -12.00 -6.52 -12.40
C LEU A 269 -11.99 -6.23 -13.91
N ASP A 270 -12.70 -5.18 -14.35
CA ASP A 270 -12.64 -4.67 -15.73
C ASP A 270 -11.63 -3.50 -15.81
N LEU A 271 -10.63 -3.61 -16.70
CA LEU A 271 -9.53 -2.64 -16.82
C LEU A 271 -9.09 -2.48 -18.27
N GLU A 272 -8.84 -1.24 -18.69
CA GLU A 272 -8.16 -0.96 -19.95
C GLU A 272 -6.72 -1.49 -19.94
N ASP A 273 -6.38 -2.28 -20.96
CA ASP A 273 -5.08 -2.93 -21.07
C ASP A 273 -3.94 -1.90 -21.20
N VAL A 274 -3.00 -1.89 -20.26
CA VAL A 274 -1.94 -0.86 -20.20
C VAL A 274 -0.90 -1.19 -21.28
N HIS A 275 -1.07 -0.67 -22.50
CA HIS A 275 -0.31 -1.09 -23.69
C HIS A 275 1.22 -0.91 -23.59
N SER A 276 2.01 -1.96 -23.81
CA SER A 276 3.48 -1.87 -23.98
C SER A 276 3.90 -1.89 -25.45
N LYS A 277 4.48 -0.77 -25.92
CA LYS A 277 4.98 -0.61 -27.31
C LYS A 277 6.21 -1.48 -27.66
N ILE A 278 6.75 -2.24 -26.70
CA ILE A 278 7.92 -3.11 -26.89
C ILE A 278 7.51 -4.42 -27.58
N ASP A 279 6.37 -4.98 -27.21
CA ASP A 279 5.93 -6.31 -27.66
C ASP A 279 5.59 -6.34 -29.16
N LEU A 280 5.18 -5.18 -29.70
CA LEU A 280 4.97 -4.94 -31.14
C LEU A 280 6.24 -5.05 -32.01
N HIS A 281 7.45 -4.90 -31.44
CA HIS A 281 8.70 -5.08 -32.21
C HIS A 281 9.21 -6.53 -32.18
N SER A 282 8.87 -7.31 -31.15
CA SER A 282 9.27 -8.73 -31.05
C SER A 282 8.70 -9.60 -32.17
N GLY A 283 7.57 -9.20 -32.76
CA GLY A 283 6.95 -9.90 -33.90
C GLY A 283 7.52 -9.54 -35.28
N ALA A 284 8.36 -8.50 -35.39
CA ALA A 284 8.73 -7.89 -36.69
C ALA A 284 10.07 -8.38 -37.28
N VAL A 285 10.76 -9.32 -36.64
CA VAL A 285 12.09 -9.80 -37.07
C VAL A 285 12.15 -11.34 -37.13
N ARG A 286 11.63 -11.92 -38.21
CA ARG A 286 11.80 -13.33 -38.59
C ARG A 286 11.86 -13.47 -40.13
N GLN A 287 12.91 -14.14 -40.62
CA GLN A 287 13.38 -14.31 -42.02
C GLN A 287 14.44 -13.27 -42.47
N GLU A 288 15.61 -13.60 -43.02
CA GLU A 288 16.49 -14.80 -43.11
C GLU A 288 17.96 -14.30 -43.27
N GLY A 289 19.05 -15.07 -43.09
CA GLY A 289 19.24 -16.45 -42.66
C GLY A 289 20.65 -16.97 -43.07
N ALA A 290 21.52 -17.30 -42.11
CA ALA A 290 22.90 -17.78 -42.35
C ALA A 290 23.44 -18.61 -41.15
N PRO A 291 24.42 -19.53 -41.33
CA PRO A 291 24.74 -20.55 -40.32
C PRO A 291 25.95 -20.26 -39.40
N HIS A 292 25.80 -20.70 -38.14
CA HIS A 292 26.83 -21.23 -37.22
C HIS A 292 28.19 -20.52 -37.05
N GLN A 293 28.43 -19.99 -35.84
CA GLN A 293 29.63 -20.35 -35.07
C GLN A 293 29.41 -20.26 -33.55
N GLN A 294 30.30 -20.87 -32.77
CA GLN A 294 30.09 -21.10 -31.33
C GLN A 294 30.39 -19.85 -30.48
N GLY A 295 29.50 -19.58 -29.52
CA GLY A 295 29.72 -18.64 -28.41
C GLY A 295 29.12 -19.24 -27.13
N GLN A 296 29.76 -18.99 -25.98
CA GLN A 296 29.40 -19.66 -24.73
C GLN A 296 28.20 -18.97 -24.05
N ASN A 297 27.09 -19.69 -23.88
CA ASN A 297 25.98 -19.22 -23.03
C ASN A 297 26.39 -19.30 -21.56
N PHE A 298 26.67 -18.14 -20.97
CA PHE A 298 26.88 -18.01 -19.52
C PHE A 298 25.54 -17.89 -18.80
N GLU A 299 24.72 -18.94 -18.87
CA GLU A 299 23.36 -18.99 -18.30
C GLU A 299 23.38 -19.20 -16.78
N GLY A 300 23.93 -18.20 -16.08
CA GLY A 300 24.07 -18.18 -14.63
C GLY A 300 22.74 -17.99 -13.93
N SER A 301 22.05 -19.10 -13.64
CA SER A 301 20.82 -19.10 -12.83
C SER A 301 21.05 -18.44 -11.47
N VAL A 302 20.27 -17.39 -11.19
CA VAL A 302 20.13 -16.79 -9.85
C VAL A 302 18.66 -16.85 -9.44
N VAL A 303 18.12 -18.07 -9.35
CA VAL A 303 16.88 -18.34 -8.59
C VAL A 303 17.24 -18.34 -7.11
N GLY A 304 17.42 -17.14 -6.56
CA GLY A 304 17.70 -16.90 -5.14
C GLY A 304 16.42 -16.95 -4.31
N THR A 305 15.91 -18.15 -4.04
CA THR A 305 14.70 -18.35 -3.22
C THR A 305 14.98 -18.05 -1.74
N GLU A 306 14.98 -16.78 -1.35
CA GLU A 306 15.03 -16.36 0.06
C GLU A 306 13.73 -16.75 0.79
N ARG A 307 13.69 -18.00 1.28
CA ARG A 307 12.72 -18.39 2.31
C ARG A 307 12.96 -17.55 3.56
N SER A 308 12.02 -16.66 3.87
CA SER A 308 11.98 -15.89 5.12
C SER A 308 11.90 -16.83 6.33
N TYR A 309 13.05 -17.10 6.96
CA TYR A 309 13.08 -17.71 8.29
C TYR A 309 12.55 -16.69 9.30
N ARG A 310 11.29 -16.88 9.72
CA ARG A 310 10.74 -16.19 10.90
C ARG A 310 11.57 -16.57 12.12
N HIS A 311 12.42 -15.67 12.59
CA HIS A 311 13.04 -15.78 13.90
C HIS A 311 12.14 -15.07 14.92
N ASP A 312 11.14 -15.79 15.44
CA ASP A 312 10.44 -15.37 16.64
C ASP A 312 11.41 -15.41 17.84
N GLY A 313 11.11 -14.65 18.89
CA GLY A 313 12.09 -14.23 19.90
C GLY A 313 11.52 -14.03 21.30
N LEU A 314 10.54 -14.86 21.70
CA LEU A 314 10.06 -14.92 23.08
C LEU A 314 11.03 -15.72 23.99
N GLN A 315 10.97 -15.42 25.29
CA GLN A 315 11.99 -15.76 26.28
C GLN A 315 11.36 -16.36 27.54
N GLN A 316 12.08 -17.26 28.23
CA GLN A 316 11.67 -18.07 29.39
C GLN A 316 10.69 -19.23 29.05
N SER A 317 10.68 -20.38 29.77
CA SER A 317 11.51 -20.82 30.91
C SER A 317 11.84 -22.33 30.87
N ASP A 318 12.88 -22.70 31.62
CA ASP A 318 13.42 -24.03 31.87
C ASP A 318 12.48 -24.97 32.68
N VAL A 319 12.14 -26.16 32.14
CA VAL A 319 11.81 -27.39 32.91
C VAL A 319 12.11 -28.68 32.11
N GLY A 320 12.99 -29.54 32.64
CA GLY A 320 12.94 -31.02 32.66
C GLY A 320 12.57 -31.88 31.42
N GLU A 321 13.53 -32.70 30.95
CA GLU A 321 13.26 -33.87 30.09
C GLU A 321 12.50 -35.00 30.81
N SER A 322 11.61 -35.70 30.09
CA SER A 322 11.35 -37.13 30.27
C SER A 322 10.78 -37.76 28.98
N ARG A 323 11.27 -38.95 28.62
CA ARG A 323 10.91 -39.69 27.40
C ARG A 323 9.84 -40.74 27.70
N ILE A 324 9.01 -41.09 26.70
CA ILE A 324 8.55 -42.46 26.39
C ILE A 324 7.89 -42.48 24.98
N SER A 325 7.70 -43.67 24.41
CA SER A 325 7.40 -43.92 22.99
C SER A 325 6.01 -44.55 22.76
N SER A 326 5.54 -44.46 21.51
CA SER A 326 4.49 -45.29 20.88
C SER A 326 3.03 -44.93 21.24
N GLY A 327 2.04 -44.98 20.33
CA GLY A 327 2.06 -45.22 18.88
C GLY A 327 1.09 -46.33 18.43
N GLN A 328 0.01 -45.98 17.70
CA GLN A 328 -0.90 -46.95 17.07
C GLN A 328 -1.65 -46.35 15.84
N GLN A 329 -2.44 -47.16 15.13
CA GLN A 329 -2.86 -46.93 13.73
C GLN A 329 -4.40 -46.97 13.51
N VAL A 330 -4.83 -46.35 12.39
CA VAL A 330 -6.06 -46.43 11.54
C VAL A 330 -6.96 -47.70 11.61
N PRO A 331 -8.18 -47.78 10.98
CA PRO A 331 -8.82 -46.90 9.96
C PRO A 331 -10.35 -46.58 10.15
N GLY A 332 -10.94 -45.81 9.21
CA GLY A 332 -12.41 -45.70 9.05
C GLY A 332 -12.86 -44.95 7.78
N SER A 333 -13.80 -45.54 7.02
CA SER A 333 -14.51 -44.98 5.85
C SER A 333 -15.62 -43.97 6.30
N TYR A 334 -16.36 -43.22 5.47
CA TYR A 334 -17.10 -43.58 4.23
C TYR A 334 -17.36 -42.37 3.31
N ALA A 335 -17.71 -42.69 2.06
CA ALA A 335 -18.42 -41.80 1.12
C ALA A 335 -19.64 -42.54 0.55
N PRO A 336 -20.67 -41.82 0.07
CA PRO A 336 -21.62 -42.37 -0.90
C PRO A 336 -21.63 -41.58 -2.21
N SER A 337 -21.79 -42.29 -3.32
CA SER A 337 -22.17 -41.75 -4.62
C SER A 337 -23.17 -42.72 -5.25
N VAL A 338 -24.34 -42.23 -5.67
CA VAL A 338 -25.26 -42.99 -6.52
C VAL A 338 -26.08 -42.07 -7.42
N THR A 339 -26.30 -42.50 -8.65
CA THR A 339 -27.09 -41.86 -9.71
C THR A 339 -28.55 -42.35 -9.69
N GLY A 340 -29.50 -41.63 -10.32
CA GLY A 340 -30.92 -41.93 -10.11
C GLY A 340 -32.00 -41.43 -11.10
N THR A 341 -31.73 -41.37 -12.41
CA THR A 341 -32.74 -41.44 -13.53
C THR A 341 -33.92 -40.45 -13.65
N SER A 342 -34.27 -40.12 -14.90
CA SER A 342 -35.33 -39.18 -15.30
C SER A 342 -36.73 -39.80 -15.47
N VAL A 343 -37.79 -38.96 -15.43
CA VAL A 343 -39.06 -39.19 -16.15
C VAL A 343 -39.53 -37.86 -16.80
N THR A 344 -40.09 -37.96 -18.01
CA THR A 344 -40.53 -36.84 -18.88
C THR A 344 -42.02 -36.57 -18.78
N THR A 345 -42.46 -35.30 -18.86
CA THR A 345 -43.64 -34.82 -19.64
C THR A 345 -43.83 -33.30 -19.49
N GLY A 346 -44.38 -32.62 -20.53
CA GLY A 346 -44.83 -31.22 -20.37
C GLY A 346 -44.59 -30.24 -21.53
N GLN A 347 -44.83 -30.62 -22.78
CA GLN A 347 -44.75 -29.67 -23.90
C GLN A 347 -45.89 -28.63 -23.83
N LYS A 348 -45.58 -27.34 -24.00
CA LYS A 348 -46.50 -26.35 -24.59
C LYS A 348 -45.73 -25.28 -25.35
N ASP A 349 -45.91 -25.27 -26.66
CA ASP A 349 -45.39 -24.26 -27.56
C ASP A 349 -46.12 -22.92 -27.39
N SER A 350 -45.41 -21.82 -27.55
CA SER A 350 -45.97 -20.59 -28.13
C SER A 350 -44.86 -19.78 -28.79
N THR A 351 -45.07 -19.41 -30.06
CA THR A 351 -44.06 -18.79 -30.91
C THR A 351 -44.16 -17.28 -30.86
N TYR A 352 -43.01 -16.59 -30.75
CA TYR A 352 -42.87 -15.26 -31.34
C TYR A 352 -41.48 -15.08 -31.95
N ALA A 353 -41.44 -14.52 -33.16
CA ALA A 353 -40.22 -14.22 -33.91
C ALA A 353 -40.20 -12.71 -34.23
N PRO A 354 -39.02 -12.09 -34.41
CA PRO A 354 -38.92 -10.63 -34.49
C PRO A 354 -39.42 -10.08 -35.83
N SER A 355 -39.92 -8.85 -35.79
CA SER A 355 -40.31 -8.06 -36.97
C SER A 355 -39.51 -6.76 -37.01
N ASP A 356 -38.56 -6.69 -37.94
CA ASP A 356 -37.74 -5.51 -38.21
C ASP A 356 -38.38 -4.61 -39.29
N VAL A 357 -37.70 -3.50 -39.61
CA VAL A 357 -37.97 -2.55 -40.72
C VAL A 357 -39.05 -1.48 -40.47
N GLY A 358 -38.63 -0.21 -40.43
CA GLY A 358 -39.52 0.96 -40.24
C GLY A 358 -38.91 2.34 -40.59
N THR A 359 -37.92 2.41 -41.48
CA THR A 359 -37.20 3.66 -41.81
C THR A 359 -38.12 4.72 -42.42
N THR A 360 -38.24 5.88 -41.78
CA THR A 360 -38.95 7.05 -42.33
C THR A 360 -38.05 8.29 -42.33
N GLN A 361 -37.81 8.88 -43.51
CA GLN A 361 -37.11 10.17 -43.64
C GLN A 361 -38.11 11.33 -43.75
N VAL A 362 -38.07 12.26 -42.80
CA VAL A 362 -38.51 13.66 -42.93
C VAL A 362 -37.65 14.50 -41.96
N GLY A 363 -37.08 15.64 -42.30
CA GLY A 363 -36.92 16.32 -43.60
C GLY A 363 -36.13 17.62 -43.34
N GLN A 364 -35.10 17.93 -44.14
CA GLN A 364 -34.24 19.10 -43.88
C GLN A 364 -34.87 20.39 -44.42
N SER A 365 -35.10 21.37 -43.53
CA SER A 365 -35.41 22.74 -43.91
C SER A 365 -34.12 23.54 -44.08
N ASN A 366 -33.84 24.00 -45.30
CA ASN A 366 -32.78 24.97 -45.56
C ASN A 366 -33.29 26.41 -45.41
N ALA A 367 -32.36 27.35 -45.21
CA ALA A 367 -32.66 28.73 -44.85
C ALA A 367 -33.31 29.56 -45.97
N ILE A 368 -34.09 30.57 -45.55
CA ILE A 368 -33.80 32.01 -45.72
C ILE A 368 -34.16 32.70 -44.40
#